data_AF-A0A1W9Z8A4-F1
#
_entry.id   AF-A0A1W9Z8A4-F1
#
_cell.length_a   1.000
_cell.length_b   1.000
_cell.length_c   1.000
_cell.angle_alpha   90.00
_cell.angle_beta   90.00
_cell.angle_gamma   90.00
#
_symmetry.space_group_name_H-M   'P 1'
#
loop_
_entity.id
_entity.type
_entity.pdbx_description
1 polymer ?
#
loop_
_entity_poly.entity_id
_entity_poly.type
_entity_poly.pdbx_seq_one_letter_code
_entity_poly.pdbx_strand_id
1 'polypeptide(L)'
;MSKIRQVAQLIRLAAGDDDYARDLHEAIRDDPGAIEILQFGPIDIEDFGQLMPTEWQWFANWRQARGGRLDENLLRYLTASATTRFARFQVRALVLRDPDTNRTAIEWPARSEDRPEHIGLAWLYRQARLSPRFDYAHLSERRNALSDEAYDLRAQGEHGGSWFSGEAEVQAERERRARRDAALEIQIDRVGREEVDELTTDALQCATPASWYLLSQLALMPYFGRVEERLDRYADEHGLERGWFTDGAPA
;
A
#
# COMPACT_ATOMS: atom_id res chain seq x y z
N MET A 1 13.41 -27.07 -6.08
CA MET A 1 12.83 -26.71 -4.76
C MET A 1 13.28 -25.30 -4.43
N SER A 2 12.37 -24.43 -3.99
CA SER A 2 12.72 -23.06 -3.60
C SER A 2 13.74 -23.08 -2.45
N LYS A 3 14.80 -22.27 -2.56
CA LYS A 3 15.79 -22.09 -1.50
C LYS A 3 15.17 -21.47 -0.25
N ILE A 4 14.13 -20.65 -0.41
CA ILE A 4 13.40 -20.05 0.72
C ILE A 4 12.79 -21.16 1.59
N ARG A 5 12.18 -22.19 1.00
CA ARG A 5 11.66 -23.35 1.76
C ARG A 5 12.74 -24.04 2.58
N GLN A 6 13.97 -24.13 2.05
CA GLN A 6 15.09 -24.77 2.73
C GLN A 6 15.58 -23.95 3.92
N VAL A 7 15.55 -22.61 3.83
CA VAL A 7 16.05 -21.72 4.88
C VAL A 7 14.97 -21.07 5.74
N ALA A 8 13.69 -21.36 5.48
CA ALA A 8 12.57 -20.72 6.17
C ALA A 8 12.72 -20.79 7.70
N GLN A 9 13.09 -21.96 8.23
CA GLN A 9 13.31 -22.14 9.67
C GLN A 9 14.37 -21.18 10.24
N LEU A 10 15.46 -20.94 9.51
CA LEU A 10 16.51 -20.02 9.92
C LEU A 10 16.02 -18.56 9.88
N ILE A 11 15.23 -18.20 8.86
CA ILE A 11 14.62 -16.86 8.76
C ILE A 11 13.67 -16.63 9.95
N ARG A 12 12.85 -17.62 10.34
CA ARG A 12 11.93 -17.50 11.50
C ARG A 12 12.69 -17.22 12.80
N LEU A 13 13.79 -17.95 13.02
CA LEU A 13 14.64 -17.76 14.21
C LEU A 13 15.28 -16.37 14.19
N ALA A 14 15.87 -15.98 13.07
CA ALA A 14 16.53 -14.69 12.91
C ALA A 14 15.57 -13.49 13.01
N ALA A 15 14.30 -13.66 12.64
CA ALA A 15 13.28 -12.61 12.76
C ALA A 15 12.78 -12.43 14.20
N GLY A 16 12.94 -13.43 15.06
CA GLY A 16 12.50 -13.38 16.46
C GLY A 16 13.58 -12.89 17.43
N ASP A 17 14.85 -12.94 17.03
CA ASP A 17 16.00 -12.70 17.92
C ASP A 17 17.24 -12.27 17.12
N ASP A 18 17.82 -11.13 17.52
CA ASP A 18 18.99 -10.50 16.87
C ASP A 18 20.25 -11.38 16.94
N ASP A 19 20.38 -12.23 17.96
CA ASP A 19 21.52 -13.17 18.03
C ASP A 19 21.42 -14.23 16.94
N TYR A 20 20.20 -14.70 16.62
CA TYR A 20 19.98 -15.63 15.50
C TYR A 20 20.10 -14.97 14.12
N ALA A 21 19.95 -13.64 14.02
CA ALA A 21 20.29 -12.92 12.79
C ALA A 21 21.77 -13.01 12.45
N ARG A 22 22.64 -13.03 13.48
CA ARG A 22 24.07 -13.30 13.31
C ARG A 22 24.30 -14.74 12.88
N ASP A 23 23.63 -15.71 13.51
CA ASP A 23 23.74 -17.12 13.16
C ASP A 23 23.32 -17.40 11.72
N LEU A 24 22.24 -16.78 11.23
CA LEU A 24 21.85 -16.89 9.82
C LEU A 24 22.97 -16.37 8.93
N HIS A 25 23.56 -15.22 9.26
CA HIS A 25 24.64 -14.64 8.49
C HIS A 25 25.88 -15.53 8.46
N GLU A 26 26.25 -16.12 9.60
CA GLU A 26 27.37 -17.06 9.71
C GLU A 26 27.09 -18.36 8.94
N ALA A 27 25.88 -18.92 9.06
CA ALA A 27 25.49 -20.17 8.42
C ALA A 27 25.52 -20.10 6.89
N ILE A 28 25.25 -18.93 6.31
CA ILE A 28 25.28 -18.74 4.85
C ILE A 28 26.57 -18.10 4.35
N ARG A 29 27.43 -17.57 5.25
CA ARG A 29 28.67 -16.86 4.88
C ARG A 29 29.55 -17.67 3.94
N ASP A 30 29.63 -18.96 4.19
CA ASP A 30 30.54 -19.87 3.48
C ASP A 30 29.88 -20.52 2.24
N ASP A 31 28.63 -20.15 1.91
CA ASP A 31 27.92 -20.54 0.69
C ASP A 31 27.49 -19.29 -0.12
N PRO A 32 28.39 -18.75 -0.97
CA PRO A 32 28.11 -17.58 -1.80
C PRO A 32 26.89 -17.76 -2.71
N GLY A 33 26.64 -18.99 -3.18
CA GLY A 33 25.49 -19.30 -4.03
C GLY A 33 24.17 -19.21 -3.26
N ALA A 34 24.14 -19.66 -2.01
CA ALA A 34 22.97 -19.47 -1.15
C ALA A 34 22.72 -17.98 -0.86
N ILE A 35 23.76 -17.20 -0.58
CA ILE A 35 23.62 -15.75 -0.38
C ILE A 35 23.04 -15.09 -1.62
N GLU A 36 23.60 -15.36 -2.80
CA GLU A 36 23.15 -14.77 -4.05
C GLU A 36 21.67 -15.08 -4.31
N ILE A 37 21.25 -16.34 -4.11
CA ILE A 37 19.85 -16.73 -4.30
C ILE A 37 18.93 -16.08 -3.27
N LEU A 38 19.31 -16.01 -1.99
CA LEU A 38 18.47 -15.39 -0.96
C LEU A 38 18.37 -13.87 -1.11
N GLN A 39 19.45 -13.23 -1.57
CA GLN A 39 19.53 -11.79 -1.70
C GLN A 39 18.90 -11.28 -3.00
N PHE A 40 19.13 -11.97 -4.11
CA PHE A 40 18.75 -11.51 -5.45
C PHE A 40 17.74 -12.42 -6.15
N GLY A 41 17.53 -13.63 -5.64
CA GLY A 41 16.58 -14.57 -6.22
C GLY A 41 15.12 -14.08 -6.11
N PRO A 42 14.27 -14.44 -7.07
CA PRO A 42 12.86 -14.10 -7.02
C PRO A 42 12.16 -14.80 -5.85
N ILE A 43 11.06 -14.19 -5.37
CA ILE A 43 10.18 -14.82 -4.38
C ILE A 43 8.90 -15.29 -5.10
N ASP A 44 8.72 -16.61 -5.12
CA ASP A 44 7.55 -17.22 -5.71
C ASP A 44 6.34 -17.12 -4.77
N ILE A 45 5.15 -16.98 -5.35
CA ILE A 45 3.90 -16.87 -4.58
C ILE A 45 3.69 -18.10 -3.67
N GLU A 46 4.13 -19.27 -4.12
CA GLU A 46 4.02 -20.52 -3.35
C GLU A 46 4.87 -20.51 -2.06
N ASP A 47 5.86 -19.62 -1.97
CA ASP A 47 6.71 -19.53 -0.79
C ASP A 47 6.07 -18.71 0.32
N PHE A 48 5.03 -17.91 0.06
CA PHE A 48 4.41 -17.07 1.09
C PHE A 48 3.80 -17.86 2.26
N GLY A 49 3.45 -19.13 2.05
CA GLY A 49 3.01 -20.01 3.14
C GLY A 49 4.12 -20.47 4.09
N GLN A 50 5.38 -20.13 3.81
CA GLN A 50 6.52 -20.56 4.61
C GLN A 50 6.83 -19.63 5.78
N LEU A 51 6.50 -18.34 5.70
CA LEU A 51 6.83 -17.35 6.71
C LEU A 51 5.61 -16.48 7.04
N MET A 52 5.55 -15.99 8.27
CA MET A 52 4.57 -14.99 8.71
C MET A 52 4.88 -13.62 8.10
N PRO A 53 3.91 -12.69 8.00
CA PRO A 53 4.15 -11.36 7.45
C PRO A 53 5.29 -10.57 8.12
N THR A 54 5.46 -10.70 9.43
CA THR A 54 6.55 -10.04 10.18
C THR A 54 7.92 -10.63 9.84
N GLU A 55 8.01 -11.94 9.64
CA GLU A 55 9.23 -12.64 9.23
C GLU A 55 9.60 -12.27 7.79
N TRP A 56 8.60 -12.16 6.91
CA TRP A 56 8.77 -11.65 5.56
C TRP A 56 9.24 -10.19 5.53
N GLN A 57 8.68 -9.33 6.38
CA GLN A 57 9.12 -7.94 6.51
C GLN A 57 10.58 -7.85 6.97
N TRP A 58 10.96 -8.66 7.97
CA TRP A 58 12.34 -8.75 8.43
C TRP A 58 13.27 -9.22 7.30
N PHE A 59 12.89 -10.27 6.58
CA PHE A 59 13.69 -10.79 5.47
C PHE A 59 13.84 -9.79 4.32
N ALA A 60 12.80 -9.00 4.02
CA ALA A 60 12.86 -7.93 3.03
C ALA A 60 13.91 -6.87 3.42
N ASN A 61 13.87 -6.41 4.68
CA ASN A 61 14.85 -5.46 5.22
C ASN A 61 16.27 -6.06 5.18
N TRP A 62 16.41 -7.32 5.56
CA TRP A 62 17.69 -8.04 5.53
C TRP A 62 18.29 -8.12 4.12
N ARG A 63 17.46 -8.41 3.10
CA ARG A 63 17.86 -8.44 1.68
C ARG A 63 18.31 -7.05 1.23
N GLN A 64 17.50 -6.03 1.48
CA GLN A 64 17.79 -4.66 1.07
C GLN A 64 19.06 -4.11 1.73
N ALA A 65 19.28 -4.39 3.01
CA ALA A 65 20.49 -3.97 3.73
C ALA A 65 21.79 -4.54 3.12
N ARG A 66 21.69 -5.58 2.28
CA ARG A 66 22.82 -6.18 1.57
C ARG A 66 22.91 -5.73 0.11
N GLY A 67 21.96 -4.92 -0.37
CA GLY A 67 21.84 -4.49 -1.76
C GLY A 67 20.94 -5.40 -2.61
N GLY A 68 20.16 -6.30 -1.98
CA GLY A 68 19.10 -7.02 -2.66
C GLY A 68 18.00 -6.09 -3.15
N ARG A 69 17.37 -6.45 -4.28
CA ARG A 69 16.33 -5.64 -4.91
C ARG A 69 14.96 -5.87 -4.26
N LEU A 70 14.08 -4.89 -4.39
CA LEU A 70 12.66 -5.05 -4.11
C LEU A 70 12.06 -6.14 -5.01
N ASP A 71 11.22 -6.98 -4.41
CA ASP A 71 10.45 -8.01 -5.12
C ASP A 71 8.97 -7.60 -5.15
N GLU A 72 8.38 -7.57 -6.36
CA GLU A 72 6.99 -7.12 -6.54
C GLU A 72 5.97 -8.05 -5.86
N ASN A 73 6.19 -9.37 -5.90
CA ASN A 73 5.30 -10.32 -5.26
C ASN A 73 5.33 -10.12 -3.74
N LEU A 74 6.51 -9.97 -3.17
CA LEU A 74 6.68 -9.75 -1.74
C LEU A 74 6.05 -8.42 -1.30
N LEU A 75 6.29 -7.33 -2.03
CA LEU A 75 5.67 -6.04 -1.73
C LEU A 75 4.15 -6.12 -1.76
N ARG A 76 3.57 -6.79 -2.76
CA ARG A 76 2.12 -7.00 -2.84
C ARG A 76 1.59 -7.80 -1.66
N TYR A 77 2.26 -8.90 -1.29
CA TYR A 77 1.90 -9.73 -0.14
C TYR A 77 1.95 -8.95 1.19
N LEU A 78 3.04 -8.22 1.42
CA LEU A 78 3.23 -7.41 2.62
C LEU A 78 2.21 -6.25 2.70
N THR A 79 1.93 -5.59 1.58
CA THR A 79 0.90 -4.53 1.51
C THR A 79 -0.47 -5.09 1.90
N ALA A 80 -0.85 -6.26 1.36
CA ALA A 80 -2.13 -6.89 1.66
C ALA A 80 -2.23 -7.40 3.12
N SER A 81 -1.10 -7.77 3.73
CA SER A 81 -1.04 -8.28 5.10
C SER A 81 -0.92 -7.17 6.16
N ALA A 82 -0.61 -5.93 5.76
CA ALA A 82 -0.36 -4.82 6.66
C ALA A 82 -1.67 -4.18 7.19
N THR A 83 -2.24 -4.77 8.23
CA THR A 83 -3.50 -4.31 8.83
C THR A 83 -3.36 -3.12 9.77
N THR A 84 -2.18 -2.90 10.35
CA THR A 84 -1.93 -1.81 11.30
C THR A 84 -1.18 -0.65 10.64
N ARG A 85 -1.34 0.56 11.20
CA ARG A 85 -0.59 1.76 10.79
C ARG A 85 0.93 1.53 10.78
N PHE A 86 1.42 0.84 11.81
CA PHE A 86 2.84 0.52 11.96
C PHE A 86 3.31 -0.46 10.88
N ALA A 87 2.55 -1.53 10.62
CA ALA A 87 2.88 -2.48 9.55
C ALA A 87 2.89 -1.78 8.18
N ARG A 88 1.89 -0.94 7.89
CA ARG A 88 1.86 -0.15 6.64
C ARG A 88 3.08 0.76 6.51
N PHE A 89 3.47 1.42 7.60
CA PHE A 89 4.71 2.22 7.61
C PHE A 89 5.93 1.37 7.28
N GLN A 90 6.09 0.19 7.88
CA GLN A 90 7.24 -0.69 7.61
C GLN A 90 7.33 -1.08 6.13
N VAL A 91 6.19 -1.39 5.50
CA VAL A 91 6.15 -1.69 4.06
C VAL A 91 6.47 -0.46 3.21
N ARG A 92 5.91 0.70 3.55
CA ARG A 92 6.22 1.96 2.85
C ARG A 92 7.69 2.33 3.01
N ALA A 93 8.25 2.23 4.21
CA ALA A 93 9.64 2.53 4.53
C ALA A 93 10.61 1.63 3.76
N LEU A 94 10.26 0.34 3.55
CA LEU A 94 11.02 -0.57 2.71
C LEU A 94 11.19 -0.01 1.29
N VAL A 95 10.14 0.60 0.71
CA VAL A 95 10.21 1.20 -0.63
C VAL A 95 10.86 2.58 -0.60
N LEU A 96 10.50 3.43 0.37
CA LEU A 96 11.01 4.80 0.48
C LEU A 96 12.52 4.84 0.76
N ARG A 97 13.06 3.86 1.47
CA ARG A 97 14.49 3.78 1.81
C ARG A 97 15.30 2.92 0.84
N ASP A 98 14.66 2.36 -0.18
CA ASP A 98 15.33 1.52 -1.16
C ASP A 98 16.34 2.33 -2.00
N PRO A 99 17.63 1.94 -2.02
CA PRO A 99 18.64 2.69 -2.75
C PRO A 99 18.36 2.80 -4.26
N ASP A 100 17.84 1.74 -4.88
CA ASP A 100 17.53 1.70 -6.31
C ASP A 100 16.32 2.58 -6.64
N THR A 101 15.28 2.53 -5.81
CA THR A 101 14.12 3.41 -5.91
C THR A 101 14.51 4.87 -5.74
N ASN A 102 15.37 5.19 -4.76
CA ASN A 102 15.83 6.56 -4.53
C ASN A 102 16.66 7.11 -5.68
N ARG A 103 17.57 6.31 -6.23
CA ARG A 103 18.34 6.70 -7.42
C ARG A 103 17.42 6.99 -8.61
N THR A 104 16.45 6.11 -8.86
CA THR A 104 15.50 6.28 -9.96
C THR A 104 14.59 7.49 -9.74
N ALA A 105 14.19 7.78 -8.50
CA ALA A 105 13.36 8.94 -8.16
C ALA A 105 14.00 10.28 -8.52
N ILE A 106 15.35 10.38 -8.45
CA ILE A 106 16.08 11.60 -8.82
C ILE A 106 15.96 11.88 -10.31
N GLU A 107 16.01 10.83 -11.12
CA GLU A 107 15.99 10.91 -12.59
C GLU A 107 14.56 11.02 -13.14
N TRP A 108 13.56 10.61 -12.35
CA TRP A 108 12.17 10.60 -12.78
C TRP A 108 11.50 11.97 -12.60
N PRO A 109 10.79 12.49 -13.61
CA PRO A 109 10.07 13.75 -13.47
C PRO A 109 9.01 13.66 -12.35
N ALA A 110 9.13 14.52 -11.35
CA ALA A 110 8.30 14.52 -10.15
C ALA A 110 6.78 14.55 -10.44
N ARG A 111 6.38 15.21 -11.54
CA ARG A 111 4.98 15.39 -11.98
C ARG A 111 4.60 14.60 -13.24
N SER A 112 5.33 13.53 -13.56
CA SER A 112 4.92 12.67 -14.66
C SER A 112 3.58 12.00 -14.34
N GLU A 113 2.65 12.01 -15.29
CA GLU A 113 1.44 11.19 -15.26
C GLU A 113 1.70 9.75 -15.72
N ASP A 114 2.86 9.51 -16.35
CA ASP A 114 3.22 8.18 -16.84
C ASP A 114 3.58 7.27 -15.67
N ARG A 115 3.09 6.04 -15.75
CA ARG A 115 3.42 5.00 -14.76
C ARG A 115 4.90 4.62 -14.91
N PRO A 116 5.71 4.71 -13.84
CA PRO A 116 7.09 4.25 -13.87
C PRO A 116 7.18 2.73 -14.08
N GLU A 117 8.23 2.29 -14.77
CA GLU A 117 8.56 0.86 -14.91
C GLU A 117 9.27 0.31 -13.65
N HIS A 118 10.01 1.16 -12.94
CA HIS A 118 10.74 0.77 -11.73
C HIS A 118 9.78 0.32 -10.61
N ILE A 119 10.01 -0.87 -10.05
CA ILE A 119 9.10 -1.53 -9.08
C ILE A 119 8.71 -0.59 -7.93
N GLY A 120 9.69 0.05 -7.29
CA GLY A 120 9.43 0.94 -6.15
C GLY A 120 8.62 2.20 -6.52
N LEU A 121 8.96 2.86 -7.64
CA LEU A 121 8.24 4.06 -8.08
C LEU A 121 6.84 3.72 -8.60
N ALA A 122 6.70 2.59 -9.31
CA ALA A 122 5.41 2.06 -9.73
C ALA A 122 4.53 1.73 -8.52
N TRP A 123 5.11 1.22 -7.43
CA TRP A 123 4.40 0.95 -6.19
C TRP A 123 3.97 2.25 -5.50
N LEU A 124 4.86 3.24 -5.36
CA LEU A 124 4.53 4.56 -4.78
C LEU A 124 3.46 5.31 -5.59
N TYR A 125 3.58 5.29 -6.91
CA TYR A 125 2.57 5.82 -7.84
C TYR A 125 1.19 5.18 -7.60
N ARG A 126 1.16 3.84 -7.44
CA ARG A 126 -0.07 3.13 -7.07
C ARG A 126 -0.60 3.56 -5.72
N GLN A 127 0.24 3.70 -4.69
CA GLN A 127 -0.22 4.16 -3.37
C GLN A 127 -0.85 5.57 -3.44
N ALA A 128 -0.23 6.49 -4.18
CA ALA A 128 -0.78 7.84 -4.36
C ALA A 128 -2.14 7.83 -5.06
N ARG A 129 -2.36 6.94 -6.05
CA ARG A 129 -3.58 6.89 -6.86
C ARG A 129 -4.68 5.94 -6.36
N LEU A 130 -4.32 4.89 -5.62
CA LEU A 130 -5.25 3.86 -5.14
C LEU A 130 -5.83 4.13 -3.75
N SER A 131 -5.60 5.33 -3.19
CA SER A 131 -6.34 5.83 -2.03
C SER A 131 -7.85 5.54 -2.19
N PRO A 132 -8.53 5.10 -1.13
CA PRO A 132 -9.32 3.87 -0.88
C PRO A 132 -10.52 3.57 -1.79
N ARG A 133 -10.61 4.20 -2.95
CA ARG A 133 -11.67 3.94 -3.94
C ARG A 133 -11.70 2.48 -4.36
N PHE A 134 -10.56 1.77 -4.42
CA PHE A 134 -10.53 0.42 -4.98
C PHE A 134 -10.98 -0.69 -4.03
N ASP A 135 -10.85 -0.54 -2.71
CA ASP A 135 -11.32 -1.59 -1.80
C ASP A 135 -12.81 -1.41 -1.47
N TYR A 136 -13.27 -0.17 -1.27
CA TYR A 136 -14.67 0.09 -0.94
C TYR A 136 -15.61 0.11 -2.14
N ALA A 137 -15.20 0.61 -3.32
CA ALA A 137 -16.08 0.58 -4.50
C ALA A 137 -16.31 -0.86 -4.95
N HIS A 138 -15.29 -1.74 -4.90
CA HIS A 138 -15.45 -3.13 -5.27
C HIS A 138 -16.32 -3.91 -4.27
N LEU A 139 -16.20 -3.63 -2.96
CA LEU A 139 -17.11 -4.16 -1.94
C LEU A 139 -18.55 -3.61 -2.10
N SER A 140 -18.69 -2.35 -2.51
CA SER A 140 -19.99 -1.70 -2.75
C SER A 140 -20.68 -2.26 -4.00
N GLU A 141 -19.98 -2.38 -5.11
CA GLU A 141 -20.48 -2.96 -6.37
C GLU A 141 -20.86 -4.42 -6.19
N ARG A 142 -20.02 -5.22 -5.53
CA ARG A 142 -20.30 -6.65 -5.28
C ARG A 142 -21.47 -6.84 -4.32
N ARG A 143 -21.64 -5.97 -3.32
CA ARG A 143 -22.80 -5.98 -2.42
C ARG A 143 -24.07 -5.50 -3.12
N ASN A 144 -23.98 -4.47 -3.97
CA ASN A 144 -25.11 -3.94 -4.72
C ASN A 144 -25.61 -4.97 -5.76
N ALA A 145 -24.70 -5.66 -6.45
CA ALA A 145 -25.05 -6.77 -7.34
C ALA A 145 -25.81 -7.89 -6.60
N LEU A 146 -25.35 -8.30 -5.42
CA LEU A 146 -26.04 -9.31 -4.60
C LEU A 146 -27.40 -8.83 -4.06
N SER A 147 -27.55 -7.51 -3.83
CA SER A 147 -28.81 -6.92 -3.35
C SER A 147 -29.83 -6.74 -4.46
N ASP A 148 -29.39 -6.36 -5.66
CA ASP A 148 -30.25 -6.23 -6.84
C ASP A 148 -30.73 -7.63 -7.31
N GLU A 149 -29.85 -8.65 -7.26
CA GLU A 149 -30.19 -10.05 -7.52
C GLU A 149 -31.20 -10.63 -6.49
N ALA A 150 -31.07 -10.26 -5.21
CA ALA A 150 -32.05 -10.62 -4.18
C ALA A 150 -33.42 -9.92 -4.35
N TYR A 151 -33.44 -8.74 -4.99
CA TYR A 151 -34.67 -7.99 -5.27
C TYR A 151 -35.43 -8.61 -6.45
N ASP A 152 -34.72 -8.99 -7.51
CA ASP A 152 -35.30 -9.67 -8.67
C ASP A 152 -35.88 -11.04 -8.31
N LEU A 153 -35.23 -11.78 -7.42
CA LEU A 153 -35.73 -13.08 -6.92
C LEU A 153 -37.01 -12.93 -6.06
N ARG A 154 -37.19 -11.83 -5.33
CA ARG A 154 -38.45 -11.54 -4.61
C ARG A 154 -39.55 -11.08 -5.54
N ALA A 155 -39.22 -10.24 -6.53
CA ALA A 155 -40.18 -9.75 -7.51
C ALA A 155 -40.77 -10.89 -8.38
N GLN A 156 -40.01 -11.97 -8.58
CA GLN A 156 -40.48 -13.16 -9.30
C GLN A 156 -41.31 -14.14 -8.44
N GLY A 157 -41.31 -14.01 -7.11
CA GLY A 157 -41.96 -14.94 -6.18
C GLY A 157 -43.37 -14.55 -5.71
N GLU A 158 -43.79 -13.29 -5.84
CA GLU A 158 -45.04 -12.78 -5.24
C GLU A 158 -46.03 -12.25 -6.29
N HIS A 159 -46.60 -13.15 -7.09
CA HIS A 159 -47.89 -12.91 -7.73
C HIS A 159 -49.03 -13.30 -6.78
N GLY A 160 -49.40 -12.40 -5.86
CA GLY A 160 -50.60 -12.65 -5.03
C GLY A 160 -50.86 -11.75 -3.83
N GLY A 161 -50.96 -10.42 -4.00
CA GLY A 161 -51.71 -9.61 -3.03
C GLY A 161 -51.26 -8.16 -2.82
N SER A 162 -52.23 -7.23 -2.92
CA SER A 162 -52.21 -5.83 -2.45
C SER A 162 -51.38 -4.81 -3.23
N TRP A 163 -52.07 -4.04 -4.08
CA TRP A 163 -51.51 -3.01 -4.98
C TRP A 163 -51.36 -1.61 -4.36
N PHE A 164 -51.68 -1.40 -3.07
CA PHE A 164 -51.72 -0.05 -2.47
C PHE A 164 -50.67 0.24 -1.38
N SER A 165 -49.84 -0.75 -0.97
CA SER A 165 -48.74 -0.54 -0.01
C SER A 165 -47.34 -0.49 -0.64
N GLY A 166 -47.22 -0.79 -1.94
CA GLY A 166 -45.93 -0.93 -2.62
C GLY A 166 -45.19 0.38 -2.90
N GLU A 167 -45.90 1.47 -3.24
CA GLU A 167 -45.23 2.73 -3.61
C GLU A 167 -44.53 3.42 -2.42
N ALA A 168 -45.17 3.43 -1.26
CA ALA A 168 -44.58 3.97 -0.03
C ALA A 168 -43.38 3.12 0.42
N GLU A 169 -43.45 1.80 0.26
CA GLU A 169 -42.37 0.88 0.59
C GLU A 169 -41.18 1.03 -0.37
N VAL A 170 -41.44 1.14 -1.67
CA VAL A 170 -40.42 1.39 -2.71
C VAL A 170 -39.75 2.75 -2.48
N GLN A 171 -40.51 3.79 -2.16
CA GLN A 171 -39.97 5.11 -1.84
C GLN A 171 -39.11 5.07 -0.57
N ALA A 172 -39.58 4.39 0.48
CA ALA A 172 -38.82 4.21 1.70
C ALA A 172 -37.52 3.40 1.50
N GLU A 173 -37.50 2.42 0.58
CA GLU A 173 -36.29 1.68 0.23
C GLU A 173 -35.32 2.51 -0.60
N ARG A 174 -35.82 3.33 -1.56
CA ARG A 174 -34.98 4.28 -2.31
C ARG A 174 -34.29 5.28 -1.38
N GLU A 175 -35.02 5.81 -0.40
CA GLU A 175 -34.44 6.70 0.61
C GLU A 175 -33.41 5.99 1.50
N ARG A 176 -33.66 4.74 1.90
CA ARG A 176 -32.69 3.91 2.63
C ARG A 176 -31.43 3.64 1.80
N ARG A 177 -31.55 3.36 0.50
CA ARG A 177 -30.42 3.19 -0.42
C ARG A 177 -29.63 4.49 -0.55
N ALA A 178 -30.29 5.61 -0.83
CA ALA A 178 -29.65 6.93 -0.93
C ALA A 178 -28.89 7.32 0.35
N ARG A 179 -29.47 7.06 1.54
CA ARG A 179 -28.78 7.32 2.82
C ARG A 179 -27.56 6.42 3.02
N ARG A 180 -27.64 5.14 2.63
CA ARG A 180 -26.49 4.21 2.70
C ARG A 180 -25.38 4.61 1.74
N ASP A 181 -25.73 5.02 0.52
CA ASP A 181 -24.77 5.44 -0.49
C ASP A 181 -24.06 6.73 -0.06
N ALA A 182 -24.82 7.72 0.45
CA ALA A 182 -24.25 8.94 1.01
C ALA A 182 -23.34 8.67 2.23
N ALA A 183 -23.73 7.74 3.12
CA ALA A 183 -22.90 7.36 4.27
C ALA A 183 -21.60 6.66 3.82
N LEU A 184 -21.67 5.82 2.79
CA LEU A 184 -20.50 5.16 2.23
C LEU A 184 -19.56 6.17 1.56
N GLU A 185 -20.09 7.14 0.83
CA GLU A 185 -19.29 8.20 0.21
C GLU A 185 -18.50 9.00 1.25
N ILE A 186 -19.16 9.40 2.35
CA ILE A 186 -18.51 10.07 3.50
C ILE A 186 -17.42 9.18 4.11
N GLN A 187 -17.67 7.87 4.23
CA GLN A 187 -16.68 6.93 4.76
C GLN A 187 -15.47 6.79 3.84
N ILE A 188 -15.68 6.64 2.52
CA ILE A 188 -14.60 6.54 1.52
C ILE A 188 -13.74 7.80 1.54
N ASP A 189 -14.37 8.97 1.54
CA ASP A 189 -13.71 10.27 1.59
C ASP A 189 -12.92 10.45 2.89
N ARG A 190 -13.46 10.02 4.04
CA ARG A 190 -12.73 10.01 5.31
C ARG A 190 -11.50 9.10 5.27
N VAL A 191 -11.65 7.84 4.85
CA VAL A 191 -10.53 6.89 4.76
C VAL A 191 -9.47 7.41 3.78
N GLY A 192 -9.88 8.10 2.71
CA GLY A 192 -8.96 8.64 1.72
C GLY A 192 -8.11 9.77 2.27
N ARG A 193 -8.72 10.65 3.07
CA ARG A 193 -7.97 11.67 3.80
C ARG A 193 -7.00 11.07 4.80
N GLU A 194 -7.44 10.09 5.60
CA GLU A 194 -6.58 9.42 6.58
C GLU A 194 -5.36 8.77 5.89
N GLU A 195 -5.58 8.07 4.78
CA GLU A 195 -4.50 7.44 4.01
C GLU A 195 -3.52 8.46 3.41
N VAL A 196 -4.01 9.57 2.85
CA VAL A 196 -3.16 10.66 2.34
C VAL A 196 -2.33 11.30 3.47
N ASP A 197 -2.92 11.49 4.64
CA ASP A 197 -2.23 12.02 5.83
C ASP A 197 -1.14 11.03 6.31
N GLU A 198 -1.40 9.73 6.28
CA GLU A 198 -0.41 8.70 6.59
C GLU A 198 0.75 8.69 5.59
N LEU A 199 0.46 8.64 4.29
CA LEU A 199 1.47 8.63 3.23
C LEU A 199 2.36 9.89 3.28
N THR A 200 1.76 11.05 3.51
CA THR A 200 2.49 12.32 3.68
C THR A 200 3.41 12.25 4.90
N THR A 201 2.91 11.73 6.03
CA THR A 201 3.72 11.56 7.24
C THR A 201 4.88 10.61 7.03
N ASP A 202 4.63 9.47 6.37
CA ASP A 202 5.64 8.43 6.13
C ASP A 202 6.75 8.92 5.20
N ALA A 203 6.37 9.68 4.16
CA ALA A 203 7.30 10.34 3.26
C ALA A 203 8.18 11.35 4.02
N LEU A 204 7.58 12.24 4.81
CA LEU A 204 8.34 13.23 5.59
C LEU A 204 9.25 12.58 6.63
N GLN A 205 8.85 11.46 7.25
CA GLN A 205 9.69 10.72 8.19
C GLN A 205 10.88 10.02 7.52
N CYS A 206 10.75 9.61 6.26
CA CYS A 206 11.85 8.99 5.52
C CYS A 206 12.76 10.04 4.88
N ALA A 207 12.20 11.14 4.40
CA ALA A 207 12.90 12.28 3.80
C ALA A 207 13.92 11.89 2.71
N THR A 208 13.54 10.93 1.86
CA THR A 208 14.38 10.41 0.77
C THR A 208 13.91 10.91 -0.60
N PRO A 209 14.71 10.80 -1.67
CA PRO A 209 14.25 11.10 -3.04
C PRO A 209 12.91 10.44 -3.42
N ALA A 210 12.72 9.17 -3.06
CA ALA A 210 11.46 8.46 -3.28
C ALA A 210 10.29 9.05 -2.47
N SER A 211 10.57 9.64 -1.30
CA SER A 211 9.59 10.36 -0.49
C SER A 211 9.10 11.62 -1.20
N TRP A 212 10.00 12.36 -1.84
CA TRP A 212 9.66 13.57 -2.59
C TRP A 212 8.89 13.26 -3.87
N TYR A 213 9.25 12.16 -4.53
CA TYR A 213 8.45 11.62 -5.61
C TYR A 213 7.02 11.30 -5.15
N LEU A 214 6.85 10.59 -4.02
CA LEU A 214 5.51 10.28 -3.49
C LEU A 214 4.72 11.55 -3.17
N LEU A 215 5.33 12.55 -2.51
CA LEU A 215 4.68 13.82 -2.19
C LEU A 215 4.25 14.59 -3.45
N SER A 216 5.09 14.57 -4.48
CA SER A 216 4.77 15.17 -5.78
C SER A 216 3.58 14.48 -6.46
N GLN A 217 3.49 13.16 -6.36
CA GLN A 217 2.35 12.39 -6.88
C GLN A 217 1.07 12.65 -6.08
N LEU A 218 1.16 12.75 -4.75
CA LEU A 218 0.04 13.14 -3.90
C LEU A 218 -0.43 14.57 -4.20
N ALA A 219 0.46 15.45 -4.66
CA ALA A 219 0.12 16.81 -5.04
C ALA A 219 -0.73 16.92 -6.31
N LEU A 220 -0.78 15.87 -7.11
CA LEU A 220 -1.66 15.80 -8.29
C LEU A 220 -3.07 15.30 -7.93
N MET A 221 -3.29 14.86 -6.68
CA MET A 221 -4.56 14.27 -6.26
C MET A 221 -5.53 15.34 -5.74
N PRO A 222 -6.86 15.11 -5.83
CA PRO A 222 -7.89 16.07 -5.40
C PRO A 222 -7.85 16.42 -3.90
N TYR A 223 -7.06 15.69 -3.09
CA TYR A 223 -6.85 15.96 -1.66
C TYR A 223 -5.60 16.83 -1.39
N PHE A 224 -4.98 17.41 -2.42
CA PHE A 224 -3.73 18.15 -2.33
C PHE A 224 -3.74 19.26 -1.28
N GLY A 225 -4.83 20.00 -1.09
CA GLY A 225 -4.85 21.12 -0.13
C GLY A 225 -4.44 20.73 1.30
N ARG A 226 -4.65 19.48 1.72
CA ARG A 226 -4.14 18.97 3.02
C ARG A 226 -2.65 18.65 3.00
N VAL A 227 -2.19 18.07 1.90
CA VAL A 227 -0.78 17.76 1.68
C VAL A 227 0.01 19.07 1.66
N GLU A 228 -0.48 20.08 0.95
CA GLU A 228 0.09 21.42 0.88
C GLU A 228 0.20 22.08 2.26
N GLU A 229 -0.86 22.12 3.05
CA GLU A 229 -0.82 22.69 4.41
C GLU A 229 0.26 22.03 5.29
N ARG A 230 0.41 20.71 5.15
CA ARG A 230 1.38 19.94 5.92
C ARG A 230 2.82 20.15 5.42
N LEU A 231 2.99 20.27 4.12
CA LEU A 231 4.29 20.58 3.49
C LEU A 231 4.73 22.00 3.81
N ASP A 232 3.81 22.97 3.83
CA ASP A 232 4.07 24.34 4.26
C ASP A 232 4.50 24.38 5.73
N ARG A 233 3.80 23.68 6.62
CA ARG A 233 4.20 23.58 8.04
C ARG A 233 5.59 22.97 8.20
N TYR A 234 5.87 21.89 7.47
CA TYR A 234 7.18 21.25 7.50
C TYR A 234 8.27 22.20 6.97
N ALA A 235 7.98 22.94 5.90
CA ALA A 235 8.88 23.95 5.35
C ALA A 235 9.18 25.07 6.35
N ASP A 236 8.15 25.61 7.01
CA ASP A 236 8.29 26.63 8.06
C ASP A 236 9.14 26.12 9.24
N GLU A 237 8.94 24.87 9.68
CA GLU A 237 9.69 24.24 10.78
C GLU A 237 11.18 24.03 10.44
N HIS A 238 11.52 23.83 9.17
CA HIS A 238 12.87 23.48 8.70
C HIS A 238 13.55 24.61 7.91
N GLY A 239 12.90 25.76 7.76
CA GLY A 239 13.44 26.91 7.02
C GLY A 239 13.56 26.67 5.50
N LEU A 240 12.66 25.86 4.92
CA LEU A 240 12.61 25.58 3.48
C LEU A 240 11.70 26.58 2.75
N GLU A 241 11.98 26.86 1.47
CA GLU A 241 11.10 27.69 0.64
C GLU A 241 9.78 26.96 0.33
N ARG A 242 8.64 27.66 0.31
CA ARG A 242 7.36 27.06 -0.07
C ARG A 242 7.43 26.49 -1.48
N GLY A 243 6.86 25.30 -1.65
CA GLY A 243 6.93 24.58 -2.93
C GLY A 243 8.24 23.85 -3.18
N TRP A 244 9.19 23.79 -2.23
CA TRP A 244 10.47 23.05 -2.39
C TRP A 244 10.32 21.62 -2.91
N PHE A 245 9.21 20.95 -2.58
CA PHE A 245 8.91 19.59 -2.98
C PHE A 245 8.53 19.45 -4.47
N THR A 246 8.23 20.54 -5.18
CA THR A 246 7.78 20.49 -6.57
C THR A 246 8.91 20.25 -7.57
N ASP A 247 10.13 20.60 -7.18
CA ASP A 247 11.31 20.56 -8.06
C ASP A 247 12.16 19.30 -7.82
N GLY A 248 11.71 18.39 -6.95
CA GLY A 248 12.44 17.19 -6.53
C GLY A 248 13.04 17.35 -5.14
N ALA A 249 14.04 16.53 -4.80
CA ALA A 249 14.69 16.59 -3.49
C ALA A 249 15.27 17.99 -3.22
N PRO A 250 15.17 18.53 -1.99
CA PRO A 250 15.90 19.72 -1.62
C PRO A 250 17.40 19.41 -1.76
N ALA A 251 18.12 20.29 -2.46
CA ALA A 251 19.55 20.17 -2.69
C ALA A 251 20.38 20.31 -1.41
#